data_AF-A0A3S2V8N6-F1
#
_entry.id   AF-A0A3S2V8N6-F1
#
_cell.length_a   1.000
_cell.length_b   1.000
_cell.length_c   1.000
_cell.angle_alpha   90.00
_cell.angle_beta   90.00
_cell.angle_gamma   90.00
#
_symmetry.space_group_name_H-M   'P 1'
#
loop_
_entity.id
_entity.type
_entity.pdbx_description
1 polymer ?
#
loop_
_entity_poly.entity_id
_entity_poly.type
_entity_poly.pdbx_seq_one_letter_code
_entity_poly.pdbx_strand_id
1 'polypeptide(L)'
;MMGRLVILSIVGLFIGAVSAHAQKLSLPVGEWGRSSNHGLNCSPPFLKIEPNRIVKRLGGGEGRCPMSKIKKEGKYLMVDAKCTYDKSTHEKYLIQGDDDDDSFSLIIQSPTRILFNNTPHELCQNVQGGVR
;
A
#
# COMPACT_ATOMS: atom_id res chain seq x y z
N MET A 1 -28.49 64.00 32.11
CA MET A 1 -28.65 63.36 30.79
C MET A 1 -27.69 62.18 30.76
N MET A 2 -28.19 60.95 30.92
CA MET A 2 -28.47 60.00 29.82
C MET A 2 -27.25 59.88 28.87
N GLY A 3 -26.60 58.73 28.70
CA GLY A 3 -27.10 57.39 28.93
C GLY A 3 -26.01 56.33 29.00
N ARG A 4 -26.39 55.25 29.67
CA ARG A 4 -25.73 53.95 29.65
C ARG A 4 -25.73 53.44 28.20
N LEU A 5 -24.55 53.11 27.68
CA LEU A 5 -24.41 52.25 26.50
C LEU A 5 -23.93 50.88 26.96
N VAL A 6 -24.92 49.99 27.14
CA VAL A 6 -24.76 48.55 27.07
C VAL A 6 -24.91 48.18 25.61
N ILE A 7 -23.97 47.45 24.99
CA ILE A 7 -24.26 46.45 23.94
C ILE A 7 -23.11 45.43 23.90
N LEU A 8 -23.46 44.25 24.44
CA LEU A 8 -23.18 42.88 24.02
C LEU A 8 -21.84 42.50 23.37
N SER A 9 -21.13 41.66 24.13
CA SER A 9 -20.16 40.66 23.71
C SER A 9 -20.63 39.86 22.48
N ILE A 10 -19.89 39.96 21.38
CA ILE A 10 -19.95 38.98 20.29
C ILE A 10 -18.72 38.09 20.45
N VAL A 11 -18.89 37.01 21.20
CA VAL A 11 -17.97 35.87 21.22
C VAL A 11 -18.10 35.23 19.84
N GLY A 12 -17.27 35.71 18.89
CA GLY A 12 -17.07 35.07 17.60
C GLY A 12 -16.38 33.74 17.82
N LEU A 13 -17.20 32.73 18.15
CA LEU A 13 -16.80 31.33 18.20
C LEU A 13 -16.50 30.91 16.75
N PHE A 14 -15.32 31.25 16.25
CA PHE A 14 -14.76 30.61 15.07
C PHE A 14 -14.43 29.17 15.46
N ILE A 15 -15.47 28.33 15.44
CA ILE A 15 -15.30 26.89 15.33
C ILE A 15 -14.68 26.70 13.95
N GLY A 16 -13.35 26.67 13.91
CA GLY A 16 -12.60 26.23 12.76
C GLY A 16 -13.05 24.82 12.45
N ALA A 17 -13.91 24.69 11.43
CA ALA A 17 -14.16 23.43 10.78
C ALA A 17 -12.82 23.01 10.16
N VAL A 18 -11.99 22.29 10.94
CA VAL A 18 -10.91 21.51 10.39
C VAL A 18 -11.59 20.47 9.50
N SER A 19 -11.61 20.73 8.20
CA SER A 19 -11.98 19.75 7.20
C SER A 19 -11.05 18.56 7.42
N ALA A 20 -11.57 17.49 8.00
CA ALA A 20 -10.89 16.21 8.05
C ALA A 20 -10.79 15.71 6.62
N HIS A 21 -9.75 16.14 5.91
CA HIS A 21 -9.39 15.61 4.61
C HIS A 21 -9.01 14.15 4.88
N ALA A 22 -9.90 13.21 4.54
CA ALA A 22 -9.64 11.79 4.70
C ALA A 22 -8.39 11.47 3.87
N GLN A 23 -7.25 11.30 4.54
CA GLN A 23 -6.01 10.91 3.91
C GLN A 23 -6.25 9.55 3.27
N LYS A 24 -6.33 9.52 1.93
CA LYS A 24 -6.57 8.29 1.19
C LYS A 24 -5.46 7.31 1.52
N LEU A 25 -5.80 6.20 2.17
CA LEU A 25 -4.85 5.12 2.44
C LEU A 25 -4.24 4.68 1.11
N SER A 26 -2.91 4.67 1.04
CA SER A 26 -2.15 4.29 -0.15
C SER A 26 -1.04 3.32 0.25
N LEU A 27 -0.67 2.45 -0.68
CA LEU A 27 0.45 1.54 -0.51
C LEU A 27 1.74 2.20 -1.01
N PRO A 28 2.90 1.81 -0.47
CA PRO A 28 4.18 2.36 -0.90
C PRO A 28 4.54 1.79 -2.28
N VAL A 29 4.41 2.64 -3.31
CA VAL A 29 4.70 2.28 -4.69
C VAL A 29 6.19 1.98 -4.87
N GLY A 30 6.49 0.91 -5.58
CA GLY A 30 7.87 0.52 -5.84
C GLY A 30 8.02 -0.94 -6.25
N GLU A 31 9.24 -1.28 -6.64
CA GLU A 31 9.67 -2.67 -6.82
C GLU A 31 10.40 -3.10 -5.57
N TRP A 32 9.97 -4.21 -4.99
CA TRP A 32 10.45 -4.67 -3.70
C TRP A 32 11.26 -5.95 -3.91
N GLY A 33 12.35 -6.05 -3.16
CA GLY A 33 13.38 -7.10 -3.10
C GLY A 33 13.17 -8.01 -1.87
N ARG A 34 13.43 -9.33 -1.95
CA ARG A 34 13.23 -10.23 -0.80
C ARG A 34 14.43 -10.07 0.10
N SER A 35 14.18 -9.64 1.33
CA SER A 35 15.24 -9.54 2.32
C SER A 35 15.49 -10.93 2.89
N SER A 36 16.74 -11.37 2.80
CA SER A 36 17.17 -12.67 3.33
C SER A 36 18.54 -12.56 3.97
N ASN A 37 18.97 -13.61 4.68
CA ASN A 37 20.31 -13.68 5.27
C ASN A 37 21.44 -13.59 4.22
N HIS A 38 21.12 -13.85 2.94
CA HIS A 38 22.06 -13.74 1.82
C HIS A 38 22.04 -12.36 1.15
N GLY A 39 21.36 -11.38 1.75
CA GLY A 39 21.19 -10.04 1.22
C GLY A 39 19.85 -9.82 0.50
N LEU A 40 19.74 -8.64 -0.12
CA LEU A 40 18.57 -8.21 -0.87
C LEU A 40 18.52 -8.86 -2.25
N ASN A 41 17.48 -9.64 -2.52
CA ASN A 41 17.27 -10.23 -3.84
C ASN A 41 16.28 -9.40 -4.67
N CYS A 42 16.83 -8.64 -5.62
CA CYS A 42 16.09 -7.81 -6.59
C CYS A 42 16.06 -8.40 -8.01
N SER A 43 16.60 -9.61 -8.23
CA SER A 43 16.31 -10.34 -9.47
C SER A 43 14.79 -10.47 -9.61
N PRO A 44 14.25 -10.39 -10.85
CA PRO A 44 12.98 -9.75 -11.16
C PRO A 44 11.93 -9.86 -10.06
N PRO A 45 11.45 -8.70 -9.58
CA PRO A 45 10.91 -8.56 -8.24
C PRO A 45 9.74 -9.53 -8.01
N PHE A 46 9.76 -10.21 -6.86
CA PHE A 46 8.64 -11.05 -6.42
C PHE A 46 7.41 -10.19 -6.07
N LEU A 47 7.59 -8.88 -5.82
CA LEU A 47 6.51 -7.94 -5.49
C LEU A 47 6.78 -6.56 -6.10
N LYS A 48 5.85 -6.10 -6.93
CA LYS A 48 5.77 -4.72 -7.39
C LYS A 48 4.43 -4.14 -6.93
N ILE A 49 4.49 -3.02 -6.21
CA ILE A 49 3.33 -2.30 -5.75
C ILE A 49 3.15 -1.10 -6.68
N GLU A 50 2.02 -1.07 -7.38
CA GLU A 50 1.61 0.03 -8.24
C GLU A 50 0.45 0.79 -7.59
N PRO A 51 0.07 2.00 -8.08
CA PRO A 51 -0.95 2.81 -7.43
C PRO A 51 -2.31 2.12 -7.23
N ASN A 52 -2.69 1.19 -8.11
CA ASN A 52 -4.00 0.53 -8.13
C ASN A 52 -3.95 -1.00 -8.17
N ARG A 53 -2.76 -1.62 -8.19
CA ARG A 53 -2.60 -3.07 -8.20
C ARG A 53 -1.30 -3.53 -7.57
N ILE A 54 -1.27 -4.80 -7.18
CA ILE A 54 -0.05 -5.52 -6.80
C ILE A 54 0.31 -6.49 -7.93
N VAL A 55 1.58 -6.56 -8.29
CA VAL A 55 2.09 -7.55 -9.25
C VAL A 55 3.04 -8.49 -8.50
N LYS A 56 2.78 -9.79 -8.59
CA LYS A 56 3.60 -10.86 -7.99
C LYS A 56 4.20 -11.72 -9.08
N ARG A 57 5.45 -12.14 -8.93
CA ARG A 57 6.07 -13.10 -9.86
C ARG A 57 6.03 -14.51 -9.26
N LEU A 58 5.42 -15.45 -9.95
CA LEU A 58 5.21 -16.83 -9.50
C LEU A 58 5.72 -17.81 -10.57
N GLY A 59 6.80 -18.52 -10.27
CA GLY A 59 7.21 -19.71 -11.05
C GLY A 59 7.41 -19.54 -12.56
N GLY A 60 7.71 -18.33 -13.03
CA GLY A 60 7.90 -18.02 -14.46
C GLY A 60 6.80 -17.15 -15.09
N GLY A 61 5.72 -16.84 -14.36
CA GLY A 61 4.66 -15.91 -14.79
C GLY A 61 4.40 -14.78 -13.79
N GLU A 62 3.50 -13.86 -14.13
CA GLU A 62 3.06 -12.77 -13.26
C GLU A 62 1.59 -12.93 -12.84
N GLY A 63 1.32 -12.67 -11.57
CA GLY A 63 -0.01 -12.42 -11.03
C GLY A 63 -0.25 -10.93 -10.90
N ARG A 64 -1.29 -10.41 -11.55
CA ARG A 64 -1.71 -9.01 -11.50
C ARG A 64 -2.98 -8.92 -10.67
N CYS A 65 -2.91 -8.20 -9.55
CA CYS A 65 -3.94 -8.16 -8.53
C CYS A 65 -4.43 -6.72 -8.34
N PRO A 66 -5.39 -6.23 -9.15
CA PRO A 66 -6.08 -4.98 -8.89
C PRO A 66 -6.65 -4.93 -7.47
N MET A 67 -6.37 -3.83 -6.78
CA MET A 67 -6.82 -3.62 -5.40
C MET A 67 -8.28 -3.14 -5.42
N SER A 68 -9.16 -3.84 -4.72
CA SER A 68 -10.56 -3.44 -4.55
C SER A 68 -10.72 -2.57 -3.30
N LYS A 69 -9.99 -2.87 -2.23
CA LYS A 69 -10.12 -2.16 -0.95
C LYS A 69 -8.81 -2.15 -0.16
N ILE A 70 -8.55 -1.05 0.53
CA ILE A 70 -7.45 -0.93 1.50
C ILE A 70 -8.07 -0.53 2.84
N LYS A 71 -7.81 -1.32 3.88
CA LYS A 71 -8.22 -1.06 5.26
C LYS A 71 -6.99 -0.98 6.15
N LYS A 72 -7.05 -0.16 7.19
CA LYS A 72 -6.02 -0.11 8.22
C LYS A 72 -6.50 -0.85 9.46
N GLU A 73 -5.75 -1.84 9.90
CA GLU A 73 -6.02 -2.64 11.10
C GLU A 73 -4.79 -2.58 12.03
N GLY A 74 -4.82 -1.64 12.97
CA GLY A 74 -3.65 -1.33 13.79
C GLY A 74 -2.45 -0.89 12.95
N LYS A 75 -1.39 -1.71 12.93
CA LYS A 75 -0.18 -1.50 12.12
C LYS A 75 -0.26 -2.09 10.71
N TYR A 76 -1.28 -2.90 10.42
CA TYR A 76 -1.44 -3.57 9.14
C TYR A 76 -2.28 -2.72 8.19
N LEU A 77 -1.89 -2.74 6.91
CA LEU A 77 -2.72 -2.37 5.79
C LEU A 77 -3.21 -3.69 5.17
N MET A 78 -4.51 -3.95 5.31
CA MET A 78 -5.18 -5.09 4.69
C MET A 78 -5.64 -4.66 3.29
N VAL A 79 -5.25 -5.42 2.28
CA VAL A 79 -5.47 -5.12 0.87
C VAL A 79 -6.27 -6.25 0.28
N ASP A 80 -7.54 -6.00 -0.02
CA ASP A 80 -8.39 -6.93 -0.74
C ASP A 80 -8.16 -6.70 -2.24
N ALA A 81 -7.94 -7.78 -2.99
CA ALA A 81 -7.61 -7.74 -4.41
C ALA A 81 -8.11 -8.98 -5.14
N LYS A 82 -8.20 -8.91 -6.46
CA LYS A 82 -8.53 -10.07 -7.30
C LYS A 82 -7.38 -10.35 -8.26
N CYS A 83 -6.64 -11.44 -8.06
CA CYS A 83 -5.50 -11.73 -8.93
C CYS A 83 -5.91 -12.39 -10.24
N THR A 84 -5.23 -11.98 -11.31
CA THR A 84 -5.24 -12.63 -12.62
C THR A 84 -3.82 -13.08 -12.93
N TYR A 85 -3.64 -14.35 -13.27
CA TYR A 85 -2.32 -14.94 -13.45
C TYR A 85 -2.04 -15.23 -14.94
N ASP A 86 -0.79 -15.03 -15.36
CA ASP A 86 -0.34 -15.41 -16.69
C ASP A 86 -0.49 -16.91 -16.90
N LYS A 87 -0.85 -17.35 -18.12
CA LYS A 87 -0.99 -18.76 -18.49
C LYS A 87 0.29 -19.58 -18.32
N SER A 88 1.45 -18.92 -18.34
CA SER A 88 2.76 -19.53 -18.09
C SER A 88 2.99 -19.86 -16.61
N THR A 89 2.12 -19.37 -15.71
CA THR A 89 2.18 -19.68 -14.28
C THR A 89 1.70 -21.10 -14.07
N HIS A 90 2.62 -21.99 -13.70
CA HIS A 90 2.28 -23.39 -13.44
C HIS A 90 1.29 -23.49 -12.26
N GLU A 91 0.27 -24.33 -12.39
CA GLU A 91 -0.81 -24.48 -11.40
C GLU A 91 -0.32 -24.74 -9.96
N LYS A 92 0.80 -25.45 -9.78
CA LYS A 92 1.42 -25.66 -8.46
C LYS A 92 1.83 -24.38 -7.72
N TYR A 93 1.97 -23.27 -8.44
CA TYR A 93 2.27 -21.94 -7.89
C TYR A 93 1.03 -21.05 -7.78
N LEU A 94 -0.04 -21.41 -8.49
CA LEU A 94 -1.38 -20.91 -8.25
C LEU A 94 -1.84 -21.63 -6.99
N ILE A 95 -1.47 -21.11 -5.82
CA ILE A 95 -2.06 -21.59 -4.57
C ILE A 95 -3.56 -21.48 -4.79
N GLN A 96 -4.25 -22.62 -4.95
CA GLN A 96 -5.70 -22.71 -5.07
C GLN A 96 -6.27 -22.14 -3.77
N GLY A 97 -6.48 -20.82 -3.76
CA GLY A 97 -7.54 -20.22 -2.97
C GLY A 97 -8.79 -20.32 -3.83
N ASP A 98 -9.87 -20.80 -3.22
CA ASP A 98 -11.22 -20.69 -3.73
C ASP A 98 -11.48 -19.32 -4.38
N ASP A 99 -12.47 -19.28 -5.28
CA ASP A 99 -12.93 -18.17 -6.14
C ASP A 99 -13.15 -16.77 -5.52
N ASP A 100 -12.74 -16.53 -4.27
CA ASP A 100 -13.05 -15.33 -3.50
C ASP A 100 -11.76 -14.58 -3.09
N ASP A 101 -11.57 -13.40 -3.69
CA ASP A 101 -10.71 -12.29 -3.26
C ASP A 101 -9.42 -12.63 -2.47
N ASP A 102 -8.25 -12.43 -3.11
CA ASP A 102 -6.94 -12.46 -2.45
C ASP A 102 -6.81 -11.28 -1.46
N SER A 103 -6.77 -11.56 -0.15
CA SER A 103 -6.41 -10.57 0.87
C SER A 103 -4.91 -10.62 1.21
N PHE A 104 -4.25 -9.47 1.10
CA PHE A 104 -2.85 -9.29 1.49
C PHE A 104 -2.73 -8.44 2.75
N SER A 105 -1.71 -8.72 3.55
CA SER A 105 -1.32 -7.90 4.70
C SER A 105 -0.01 -7.18 4.41
N LEU A 106 0.05 -5.89 4.72
CA LEU A 106 1.25 -5.07 4.55
C LEU A 106 1.53 -4.28 5.83
N ILE A 107 2.77 -4.32 6.31
CA ILE A 107 3.27 -3.39 7.32
C ILE A 107 4.37 -2.54 6.69
N ILE A 108 4.25 -1.23 6.80
CA ILE A 108 5.32 -0.30 6.43
C ILE A 108 6.24 -0.15 7.64
N GLN A 109 7.46 -0.69 7.57
CA GLN A 109 8.44 -0.62 8.66
C GLN A 109 9.30 0.64 8.55
N SER A 110 9.64 1.03 7.32
CA SER A 110 10.34 2.28 6.99
C SER A 110 10.03 2.67 5.53
N PRO A 111 10.47 3.83 5.03
CA PRO A 111 10.29 4.20 3.61
C PRO A 111 10.88 3.19 2.61
N THR A 112 11.84 2.37 3.05
CA THR A 112 12.55 1.39 2.21
C THR A 112 12.37 -0.06 2.67
N ARG A 113 11.54 -0.32 3.69
CA ARG A 113 11.30 -1.66 4.22
C ARG A 113 9.84 -1.91 4.52
N ILE A 114 9.35 -3.06 4.07
CA ILE A 114 7.98 -3.51 4.29
C ILE A 114 7.95 -4.97 4.73
N LEU A 115 6.88 -5.35 5.41
CA LEU A 115 6.51 -6.74 5.63
C LEU A 115 5.25 -7.03 4.83
N PHE A 116 5.32 -7.85 3.79
CA PHE A 116 4.18 -8.22 2.96
C PHE A 116 3.86 -9.70 3.18
N ASN A 117 2.65 -10.02 3.63
CA ASN A 117 2.24 -11.36 4.05
C ASN A 117 3.29 -12.02 4.97
N ASN A 118 3.70 -11.29 6.02
CA ASN A 118 4.72 -11.71 6.98
C ASN A 118 6.11 -12.01 6.38
N THR A 119 6.34 -11.67 5.12
CA THR A 119 7.64 -11.82 4.45
C THR A 119 8.34 -10.47 4.36
N PRO A 120 9.61 -10.36 4.78
CA PRO A 120 10.35 -9.10 4.76
C PRO A 120 10.84 -8.74 3.35
N HIS A 121 10.61 -7.49 2.98
CA HIS A 121 11.06 -6.94 1.72
C HIS A 121 11.69 -5.57 1.89
N GLU A 122 12.70 -5.28 1.07
CA GLU A 122 13.31 -3.95 1.00
C GLU A 122 13.13 -3.37 -0.40
N LEU A 123 13.07 -2.06 -0.51
CA LEU A 123 12.91 -1.39 -1.80
C LEU A 123 14.12 -1.69 -2.68
N CYS A 124 13.88 -2.22 -3.87
CA CYS A 124 14.93 -2.37 -4.86
C CYS A 124 15.40 -0.99 -5.31
N GLN A 125 16.72 -0.80 -5.35
CA GLN A 125 17.27 0.41 -5.97
C GLN A 125 16.81 0.41 -7.43
N ASN A 126 16.08 1.45 -7.84
CA ASN A 126 15.90 1.71 -9.26
C ASN A 126 17.30 1.85 -9.84
N VAL A 127 17.69 0.93 -10.71
CA VAL A 127 18.85 1.13 -11.57
C VAL A 127 18.44 2.26 -12.54
N GLN A 128 18.54 3.51 -12.10
CA GLN A 128 18.74 4.63 -13.00
C GLN A 128 20.16 4.49 -13.56
N GLY A 129 20.30 3.54 -14.47
CA GLY A 129 21.58 3.11 -15.04
C GLY A 129 21.45 2.30 -16.32
N GLY A 130 20.28 2.33 -16.97
CA GLY A 130 20.16 2.05 -18.40
C GLY A 130 20.48 3.32 -19.16
N VAL A 131 21.74 3.48 -19.55
CA VAL A 131 22.25 4.55 -20.41
C VAL A 131 21.50 4.58 -21.75
N ARG A 132 21.18 5.81 -22.19
CA ARG A 132 20.83 6.31 -23.54
C ARG A 132 20.61 5.32 -24.67
#